data_AF-A0AA50MJ35-F1
#
_entry.id   AF-A0AA50MJ35-F1
#
_cell.length_a   1.000
_cell.length_b   1.000
_cell.length_c   1.000
_cell.angle_alpha   90.00
_cell.angle_beta   90.00
_cell.angle_gamma   90.00
#
_symmetry.space_group_name_H-M   'P 1'
#
loop_
_entity.id
_entity.type
_entity.pdbx_description
1 polymer ?
#
loop_
_entity_poly.entity_id
_entity_poly.type
_entity_poly.pdbx_seq_one_letter_code
_entity_poly.pdbx_strand_id
1 'polypeptide(L)' 'DMNQQLSQTRSQRVRAAMFPETLEEGIEIPSTQLDPAQPTAVQRLSEPSQMLKHAVVNLIN' A
#
# COMPACT_ATOMS: atom_id res chain seq x y z
N ASP A 1 22.14 -0.19 -5.38
CA ASP A 1 21.21 -1.21 -5.91
C ASP A 1 19.92 -1.38 -5.11
N MET A 2 19.96 -1.74 -3.82
CA MET A 2 18.73 -1.97 -3.03
C MET A 2 17.76 -0.78 -3.00
N ASN A 3 18.25 0.45 -2.82
CA ASN A 3 17.40 1.64 -2.84
C ASN A 3 16.73 1.86 -4.20
N GLN A 4 17.38 1.50 -5.31
CA GLN A 4 16.79 1.60 -6.65
C GLN A 4 15.63 0.61 -6.81
N GLN A 5 15.81 -0.64 -6.36
CA GLN A 5 14.74 -1.65 -6.37
C GLN A 5 13.54 -1.22 -5.49
N LEU A 6 13.81 -0.67 -4.30
CA LEU A 6 12.76 -0.13 -3.43
C LEU A 6 12.05 1.06 -4.07
N SER A 7 12.77 1.92 -4.78
CA SER A 7 12.18 3.05 -5.50
C SER A 7 11.24 2.58 -6.62
N GLN A 8 11.68 1.59 -7.42
CA GLN A 8 10.90 1.04 -8.54
C GLN A 8 9.56 0.44 -8.11
N THR A 9 9.51 -0.15 -6.90
CA THR A 9 8.32 -0.86 -6.38
C THR A 9 7.52 -0.03 -5.37
N ARG A 10 7.93 1.22 -5.10
CA ARG A 10 7.29 2.10 -4.10
C ARG A 10 5.84 2.40 -4.45
N SER A 11 5.58 2.78 -5.69
CA SER A 11 4.24 3.14 -6.16
C SER A 11 3.26 1.97 -6.04
N GLN A 12 3.71 0.76 -6.37
CA GLN A 12 2.93 -0.47 -6.23
C GLN A 12 2.56 -0.74 -4.77
N ARG A 13 3.51 -0.63 -3.83
CA ARG A 13 3.23 -0.80 -2.39
C ARG A 13 2.24 0.23 -1.86
N VAL A 14 2.39 1.50 -2.23
CA VAL A 14 1.47 2.56 -1.79
C VAL A 14 0.08 2.34 -2.40
N ARG A 15 0.01 1.97 -3.68
CA ARG A 15 -1.25 1.64 -4.35
C ARG A 15 -1.94 0.46 -3.68
N ALA A 16 -1.23 -0.61 -3.36
CA ALA A 16 -1.79 -1.77 -2.66
C ALA A 16 -2.42 -1.42 -1.31
N ALA A 17 -1.83 -0.46 -0.60
CA ALA A 17 -2.32 -0.02 0.69
C ALA A 17 -3.56 0.89 0.59
N MET A 18 -3.58 1.83 -0.37
CA MET A 18 -4.63 2.86 -0.44
C MET A 18 -5.75 2.56 -1.43
N PHE A 19 -5.45 1.82 -2.50
CA PHE A 19 -6.34 1.52 -3.62
C PHE A 19 -6.24 0.03 -4.00
N PRO A 20 -6.46 -0.90 -3.04
CA PRO A 20 -6.34 -2.34 -3.30
C PRO A 20 -7.24 -2.80 -4.45
N GLU A 21 -8.39 -2.14 -4.67
CA GLU A 21 -9.32 -2.43 -5.77
C GLU A 21 -8.77 -2.12 -7.18
N THR A 22 -7.61 -1.44 -7.27
CA THR A 22 -6.96 -1.10 -8.55
C THR A 22 -5.84 -2.05 -8.95
N LEU A 23 -5.60 -3.10 -8.15
CA LEU A 23 -4.60 -4.11 -8.43
C LEU A 23 -5.21 -5.28 -9.19
N GLU A 24 -4.48 -5.78 -10.18
CA GLU A 24 -4.80 -7.04 -10.82
C GLU A 24 -4.46 -8.20 -9.86
N GLU A 25 -5.28 -9.25 -9.88
CA GLU A 25 -5.02 -10.45 -9.11
C GLU A 25 -3.70 -11.10 -9.55
N GLY A 26 -2.90 -11.57 -8.58
CA GLY A 26 -1.64 -12.26 -8.85
C GLY A 26 -0.42 -11.36 -9.03
N ILE A 27 -0.54 -10.03 -8.89
CA ILE A 27 0.64 -9.16 -8.83
C ILE A 27 1.43 -9.42 -7.55
N GLU A 28 2.69 -9.86 -7.68
CA GLU A 28 3.62 -9.93 -6.57
C GLU A 28 4.20 -8.55 -6.25
N ILE A 29 4.01 -8.10 -5.01
CA ILE A 29 4.54 -6.82 -4.53
C ILE A 29 5.65 -7.10 -3.52
N PRO A 30 6.90 -6.72 -3.81
CA PRO A 30 8.02 -6.96 -2.89
C PRO A 30 7.79 -6.29 -1.53
N SER A 31 7.85 -7.12 -0.48
CA SER A 31 7.73 -6.68 0.90
C SER A 31 8.99 -5.94 1.36
N THR A 32 8.80 -4.94 2.22
CA THR A 32 9.88 -4.24 2.92
C THR A 32 9.88 -4.56 4.42
N GLN A 33 9.20 -5.63 4.81
CA GLN A 33 9.13 -6.07 6.19
C GLN A 33 10.47 -6.68 6.61
N LEU A 34 11.04 -6.17 7.70
CA LEU A 34 12.33 -6.65 8.23
C LEU A 34 12.14 -7.75 9.28
N ASP A 35 11.05 -7.69 10.03
CA ASP A 35 10.67 -8.63 11.08
C ASP A 35 9.21 -9.09 10.83
N PRO A 36 8.94 -10.39 10.65
CA PRO A 36 7.60 -10.92 10.47
C PRO A 36 6.62 -10.55 11.59
N ALA A 37 7.10 -10.32 12.81
CA ALA A 37 6.28 -9.91 13.94
C ALA A 37 5.89 -8.42 13.92
N GLN A 38 6.55 -7.60 13.08
CA GLN A 38 6.34 -6.15 13.04
C GLN A 38 5.81 -5.71 11.67
N PRO A 39 4.59 -5.14 11.60
CA PRO A 39 4.08 -4.61 10.36
C PRO A 39 4.86 -3.36 9.93
N THR A 40 5.02 -3.19 8.63
CA THR A 40 5.59 -1.98 8.03
C THR A 40 4.68 -0.77 8.26
N ALA A 41 5.23 0.44 8.12
CA ALA A 41 4.44 1.67 8.16
C ALA A 41 3.31 1.67 7.11
N VAL A 42 3.57 1.15 5.90
CA VAL A 42 2.58 1.05 4.82
C VAL A 42 1.41 0.14 5.24
N GLN A 43 1.70 -1.03 5.82
CA GLN A 43 0.67 -1.95 6.32
C GLN A 43 -0.15 -1.30 7.45
N ARG A 44 0.50 -0.66 8.43
CA ARG A 44 -0.19 0.03 9.54
C ARG A 44 -1.11 1.17 9.08
N LEU A 45 -0.76 1.83 7.98
CA LEU A 45 -1.51 2.96 7.45
C LEU A 45 -2.54 2.57 6.38
N SER A 46 -2.60 1.30 5.96
CA SER A 46 -3.47 0.86 4.86
C SER A 46 -4.95 1.10 5.18
N GLU A 47 -5.44 0.54 6.28
CA GLU A 47 -6.83 0.68 6.71
C GLU A 47 -7.27 2.15 6.95
N PRO A 48 -6.58 2.96 7.80
CA PRO A 48 -7.02 4.34 8.03
C PRO A 48 -6.97 5.19 6.75
N SER A 49 -6.04 4.91 5.83
CA SER A 49 -5.96 5.62 4.55
C SER A 49 -7.13 5.25 3.62
N GLN A 50 -7.54 3.98 3.61
CA GLN A 50 -8.73 3.53 2.90
C GLN A 50 -9.99 4.14 3.50
N MET A 51 -10.13 4.17 4.83
CA MET A 51 -11.27 4.82 5.49
C MET A 51 -11.39 6.30 5.10
N LEU A 52 -10.27 7.03 5.10
CA LEU A 52 -10.23 8.42 4.66
C LEU A 52 -10.68 8.56 3.20
N LYS A 53 -10.15 7.73 2.30
CA LYS A 53 -10.56 7.69 0.88
C LYS A 53 -12.08 7.49 0.77
N HIS A 54 -12.65 6.48 1.44
CA HIS A 54 -14.09 6.20 1.39
C HIS A 54 -14.92 7.38 1.91
N ALA A 55 -14.53 7.97 3.05
CA ALA A 55 -15.23 9.11 3.62
C ALA A 55 -15.24 10.32 2.67
N VAL A 56 -14.10 10.60 2.03
CA VAL A 56 -13.97 11.69 1.05
C VAL A 56 -14.82 11.43 -0.19
N VAL A 57 -14.80 10.20 -0.73
CA VAL A 57 -15.63 9.82 -1.89
C VAL A 57 -17.11 9.97 -1.57
N ASN A 58 -17.56 9.54 -0.39
CA ASN A 58 -18.94 9.65 0.05
C ASN A 58 -19.39 11.11 0.30
N LEU A 59 -18.46 12.01 0.61
CA LEU A 59 -18.75 13.43 0.78
C LEU A 59 -18.85 14.16 -0.57
N ILE A 60 -18.04 13.74 -1.56
CA ILE A 60 -18.01 14.35 -2.89
C ILE A 60 -19.23 13.95 -3.73
N ASN A 61 -19.73 12.72 -3.57
CA ASN A 61 -20.90 12.17 -4.27
C ASN A 61 -22.22 12.57 -3.59
#